data_AF-A0A3L9DW58-F1
#
_entry.id   AF-A0A3L9DW58-F1
#
_cell.length_a   1.000
_cell.length_b   1.000
_cell.length_c   1.000
_cell.angle_alpha   90.00
_cell.angle_beta   90.00
_cell.angle_gamma   90.00
#
_symmetry.space_group_name_H-M   'P 1'
#
loop_
_entity.id
_entity.type
_entity.pdbx_description
1 polymer ?
#
loop_
_entity_poly.entity_id
_entity_poly.type
_entity_poly.pdbx_seq_one_letter_code
_entity_poly.pdbx_strand_id
1 'polypeptide(L)'
;MKTFKEIFLNEGMEMPNINGIKRVQGFNSDNSVPFILDNDSREFLKKNLPFSGVIYEATLKKLAENIIILNRQKHRISDDSRIRIMNRVVYQGYRETSFYTSVIEA
;
A
#
# COMPACT_ATOMS: atom_id res chain seq x y z
N MET A 1 8.47 -7.88 15.39
CA MET A 1 7.60 -7.56 14.24
C MET A 1 7.53 -6.04 14.15
N LYS A 2 7.83 -5.44 12.99
CA LYS A 2 7.87 -3.99 12.84
C LYS A 2 6.45 -3.40 12.81
N THR A 3 6.28 -2.14 13.21
CA THR A 3 4.99 -1.45 13.04
C THR A 3 4.79 -0.99 11.60
N PHE A 4 3.56 -0.75 11.17
CA PHE A 4 3.29 -0.21 9.83
C PHE A 4 4.04 1.09 9.60
N LYS A 5 3.99 2.04 10.56
CA LYS A 5 4.65 3.34 10.43
C LYS A 5 6.17 3.21 10.30
N GLU A 6 6.80 2.31 11.05
CA GLU A 6 8.22 2.01 10.91
C GLU A 6 8.56 1.46 9.53
N ILE A 7 7.81 0.46 9.05
CA ILE A 7 8.00 -0.11 7.71
C ILE A 7 7.87 0.98 6.64
N PHE A 8 6.81 1.78 6.72
CA PHE A 8 6.51 2.83 5.76
C PHE A 8 7.63 3.87 5.67
N LEU A 9 8.12 4.35 6.81
CA LEU A 9 9.16 5.39 6.85
C LEU A 9 10.53 4.83 6.44
N ASN A 10 10.90 3.64 6.91
CA ASN A 10 12.21 3.05 6.62
C ASN A 10 12.36 2.63 5.16
N GLU A 11 11.28 2.18 4.51
CA GLU A 11 11.31 1.75 3.10
C GLU A 11 11.00 2.91 2.13
N GLY A 12 10.81 4.13 2.62
CA GLY A 12 10.52 5.29 1.78
C GLY A 12 9.25 5.12 0.95
N MET A 13 8.20 4.54 1.55
CA MET A 13 6.96 4.17 0.88
C MET A 13 6.13 5.39 0.49
N GLU A 14 5.28 5.23 -0.52
CA GLU A 14 4.28 6.20 -0.93
C GLU A 14 2.89 5.87 -0.36
N MET A 15 2.13 6.90 -0.04
CA MET A 15 0.72 6.80 0.36
C MET A 15 -0.18 6.87 -0.88
N PRO A 16 -1.33 6.16 -0.90
CA PRO A 16 -2.31 6.34 -1.96
C PRO A 16 -2.94 7.74 -1.91
N ASN A 17 -3.07 8.35 -3.09
CA ASN A 17 -3.78 9.61 -3.27
C ASN A 17 -5.26 9.36 -3.65
N ILE A 18 -5.99 10.43 -3.99
CA ILE A 18 -7.41 10.35 -4.35
C ILE A 18 -7.70 9.40 -5.53
N ASN A 19 -6.74 9.21 -6.44
CA ASN A 19 -6.85 8.28 -7.57
C ASN A 19 -6.52 6.84 -7.14
N GLY A 20 -5.52 6.70 -6.26
CA GLY A 20 -5.00 5.41 -5.82
C GLY A 20 -5.88 4.73 -4.77
N ILE A 21 -6.59 5.47 -3.94
CA ILE A 21 -7.18 4.91 -2.72
C ILE A 21 -8.20 3.80 -2.97
N LYS A 22 -9.09 3.99 -3.94
CA LYS A 22 -10.08 2.97 -4.33
C LYS A 22 -9.42 1.73 -4.91
N ARG A 23 -8.30 1.91 -5.62
CA ARG A 23 -7.51 0.81 -6.23
C ARG A 23 -6.79 0.02 -5.15
N VAL A 24 -6.18 0.69 -4.18
CA VAL A 24 -5.54 0.06 -3.01
C VAL A 24 -6.57 -0.68 -2.15
N GLN A 25 -7.75 -0.10 -1.92
CA GLN A 25 -8.80 -0.74 -1.13
C GLN A 25 -9.34 -2.02 -1.80
N GLY A 26 -9.51 -2.01 -3.12
CA GLY A 26 -9.98 -3.15 -3.91
C GLY A 26 -8.92 -4.21 -4.20
N PHE A 27 -7.65 -3.94 -3.91
CA PHE A 27 -6.57 -4.89 -4.12
C PHE A 27 -6.72 -6.07 -3.16
N ASN A 28 -6.65 -7.28 -3.72
CA ASN A 28 -6.63 -8.54 -3.00
C ASN A 28 -5.38 -9.28 -3.43
N SER A 29 -4.52 -9.57 -2.46
CA SER A 29 -3.28 -10.33 -2.65
C SER A 29 -3.42 -11.66 -1.94
N ASP A 30 -2.92 -12.72 -2.55
CA ASP A 30 -2.76 -14.02 -1.90
C ASP A 30 -1.59 -14.01 -0.89
N ASN A 31 -0.72 -13.01 -0.98
CA ASN A 31 0.36 -12.78 -0.03
C ASN A 31 -0.14 -11.91 1.15
N SER A 32 0.32 -12.26 2.35
CA SER A 32 0.17 -11.47 3.56
C SER A 32 1.53 -11.00 4.06
N VAL A 33 1.58 -9.84 4.72
CA VAL A 33 2.80 -9.29 5.29
C VAL A 33 2.66 -9.21 6.82
N PRO A 34 3.62 -9.73 7.60
CA PRO A 34 3.59 -9.61 9.04
C PRO A 34 3.95 -8.18 9.48
N PHE A 35 3.00 -7.45 10.07
CA PHE A 35 3.24 -6.14 10.68
C PHE A 35 2.29 -5.87 11.86
N ILE A 36 2.66 -4.93 12.72
CA ILE A 36 1.83 -4.45 13.81
C ILE A 36 1.13 -3.16 13.40
N LEU A 37 -0.20 -3.11 13.56
CA LEU A 37 -0.97 -1.88 13.43
C LEU A 37 -1.26 -1.31 14.83
N ASP A 38 -0.30 -0.56 15.36
CA ASP A 38 -0.39 0.12 16.66
C ASP A 38 -1.16 1.45 16.56
N ASN A 39 -1.36 2.13 17.70
CA ASN A 39 -2.09 3.39 17.75
C ASN A 39 -1.44 4.47 16.86
N ASP A 40 -0.12 4.61 16.93
CA ASP A 40 0.63 5.56 16.12
C ASP A 40 0.47 5.31 14.61
N SER A 41 0.50 4.04 14.18
CA SER A 41 0.26 3.68 12.78
C SER A 41 -1.18 3.97 12.37
N ARG A 42 -2.17 3.73 13.24
CA ARG A 42 -3.58 4.05 12.96
C ARG A 42 -3.78 5.55 12.78
N GLU A 43 -3.22 6.36 13.66
CA GLU A 43 -3.29 7.82 13.57
C GLU A 43 -2.57 8.33 12.33
N PHE A 44 -1.39 7.79 12.03
CA PHE A 44 -0.63 8.11 10.82
C PHE A 44 -1.44 7.81 9.55
N LEU A 45 -2.08 6.66 9.46
CA LEU A 45 -2.93 6.30 8.33
C LEU A 45 -4.15 7.24 8.22
N LYS A 46 -4.89 7.45 9.32
CA LYS A 46 -6.07 8.32 9.33
C LYS A 46 -5.76 9.76 8.91
N LYS A 47 -4.57 10.26 9.25
CA LYS A 47 -4.13 11.61 8.89
C LYS A 47 -3.77 11.75 7.40
N ASN A 48 -3.24 10.70 6.78
CA ASN A 48 -2.65 10.77 5.43
C ASN A 48 -3.52 10.17 4.33
N LEU A 49 -4.49 9.31 4.68
CA LEU A 49 -5.34 8.67 3.70
C LEU A 49 -6.50 9.60 3.27
N PRO A 50 -6.81 9.69 1.97
CA PRO A 50 -7.85 10.58 1.45
C PRO A 50 -9.25 9.94 1.58
N PHE A 51 -9.67 9.66 2.81
CA PHE A 51 -11.01 9.15 3.10
C PHE A 51 -11.91 10.22 3.73
N SER A 52 -13.19 10.16 3.38
CA SER A 52 -14.26 10.85 4.10
C SER A 52 -15.08 9.82 4.88
N GLY A 53 -15.14 9.93 6.20
CA GLY A 53 -16.01 9.13 7.06
C GLY A 53 -15.30 8.16 8.02
N VAL A 54 -16.10 7.30 8.66
CA VAL A 54 -15.62 6.32 9.65
C VAL A 54 -15.03 5.10 8.93
N ILE A 55 -13.78 4.76 9.25
CA ILE A 55 -13.10 3.57 8.74
C ILE A 55 -13.05 2.54 9.86
N TYR A 56 -13.59 1.35 9.60
CA TYR A 56 -13.51 0.22 10.51
C TYR A 56 -12.08 -0.32 10.61
N GLU A 57 -11.72 -0.86 11.78
CA GLU A 57 -10.37 -1.33 12.06
C GLU A 57 -9.89 -2.42 11.09
N ALA A 58 -10.77 -3.37 10.73
CA ALA A 58 -10.45 -4.40 9.76
C ALA A 58 -10.10 -3.82 8.38
N THR A 59 -10.83 -2.79 7.95
CA THR A 59 -10.57 -2.08 6.68
C THR A 59 -9.24 -1.32 6.75
N LEU A 60 -8.96 -0.66 7.87
CA LEU A 60 -7.69 0.08 8.07
C LEU A 60 -6.48 -0.87 8.05
N LYS A 61 -6.59 -2.05 8.67
CA LYS A 61 -5.54 -3.07 8.65
C LYS A 61 -5.30 -3.61 7.24
N LYS A 62 -6.36 -3.93 6.51
CA LYS A 62 -6.25 -4.37 5.10
C LYS A 62 -5.60 -3.31 4.22
N LEU A 63 -5.97 -2.03 4.40
CA LEU A 63 -5.34 -0.93 3.67
C LEU A 63 -3.85 -0.81 3.99
N ALA A 64 -3.48 -0.88 5.27
CA ALA A 64 -2.08 -0.85 5.69
C ALA A 64 -1.25 -1.97 5.03
N GLU A 65 -1.79 -3.19 5.01
CA GLU A 65 -1.15 -4.33 4.36
C GLU A 65 -0.99 -4.12 2.86
N ASN A 66 -2.06 -3.69 2.18
CA ASN A 66 -2.04 -3.41 0.76
C ASN A 66 -1.04 -2.30 0.41
N ILE A 67 -0.91 -1.26 1.22
CA ILE A 67 0.09 -0.20 1.03
C ILE A 67 1.50 -0.79 1.04
N ILE A 68 1.81 -1.68 1.99
CA ILE A 68 3.12 -2.33 2.06
C ILE A 68 3.37 -3.17 0.81
N ILE A 69 2.43 -4.06 0.45
CA ILE A 69 2.57 -4.97 -0.69
C ILE A 69 2.77 -4.18 -1.99
N LEU A 70 1.93 -3.17 -2.23
CA LEU A 70 1.95 -2.39 -3.47
C LEU A 70 3.16 -1.47 -3.58
N ASN A 71 3.76 -1.05 -2.47
CA ASN A 71 5.04 -0.33 -2.49
C ASN A 71 6.20 -1.26 -2.85
N ARG A 72 6.18 -2.50 -2.32
CA ARG A 72 7.19 -3.54 -2.59
C ARG A 72 7.04 -4.19 -3.97
N GLN A 73 5.93 -3.99 -4.67
CA GLN A 73 5.75 -4.42 -6.06
C GLN A 73 6.27 -3.35 -7.02
N LYS A 74 7.12 -3.74 -7.96
CA LYS A 74 7.72 -2.88 -8.98
C LYS A 74 7.26 -3.29 -10.38
N HIS A 75 6.99 -2.30 -11.21
CA HIS A 75 6.65 -2.53 -12.61
C HIS A 75 7.90 -2.91 -13.41
N ARG A 76 7.84 -4.01 -14.16
CA ARG A 76 9.00 -4.59 -14.86
C ARG A 76 9.70 -3.64 -15.82
N ILE A 77 8.96 -2.74 -16.45
CA ILE A 77 9.50 -1.86 -17.51
C ILE A 77 10.01 -0.55 -16.93
N SER A 78 9.27 0.06 -15.99
CA SER A 78 9.59 1.41 -15.49
C SER A 78 10.23 1.44 -14.11
N ASP A 79 10.29 0.31 -13.40
CA ASP A 79 10.76 0.19 -12.01
C ASP A 79 10.01 1.10 -11.00
N ASP A 80 8.88 1.66 -11.43
CA ASP A 80 7.98 2.38 -10.53
C ASP A 80 7.32 1.40 -9.57
N SER A 81 7.10 1.83 -8.32
CA SER A 81 6.24 1.07 -7.43
C SER A 81 4.82 0.99 -7.99
N ARG A 82 4.15 -0.12 -7.72
CA ARG A 82 2.78 -0.31 -8.16
C ARG A 82 1.87 0.75 -7.56
N ILE A 83 2.12 1.16 -6.32
CA ILE A 83 1.36 2.25 -5.70
C ILE A 83 1.53 3.58 -6.44
N ARG A 84 2.75 3.91 -6.91
CA ARG A 84 3.01 5.11 -7.71
C ARG A 84 2.23 5.08 -9.02
N ILE A 85 2.19 3.93 -9.67
CA ILE A 85 1.39 3.74 -10.90
C ILE A 85 -0.11 3.85 -10.59
N MET A 86 -0.58 3.28 -9.48
CA MET A 86 -1.97 3.41 -9.02
C MET A 86 -2.34 4.84 -8.62
N ASN A 87 -1.38 5.68 -8.24
CA ASN A 87 -1.60 7.09 -7.94
C ASN A 87 -1.79 7.97 -9.18
N ARG A 88 -1.47 7.47 -10.38
CA ARG A 88 -1.68 8.20 -11.65
C ARG A 88 -3.18 8.36 -11.92
N VAL A 89 -3.55 9.47 -12.57
CA VAL A 89 -4.94 9.71 -12.99
C VAL A 89 -5.42 8.55 -13.86
N VAL A 90 -4.64 8.18 -14.87
CA VAL A 90 -4.90 7.05 -15.75
C VAL A 90 -4.13 5.83 -15.27
N TYR A 91 -4.86 4.78 -14.89
CA TYR A 91 -4.31 3.44 -14.62
C TYR A 91 -4.74 2.49 -15.73
N GLN A 92 -3.77 2.00 -16.50
CA GLN A 92 -4.01 1.25 -17.74
C GLN A 92 -4.43 -0.22 -17.52
N GLY A 93 -4.88 -0.58 -16.31
CA GLY A 93 -5.32 -1.96 -16.03
C GLY A 93 -4.19 -2.99 -16.14
N TYR A 94 -2.99 -2.65 -15.66
CA TYR A 94 -1.82 -3.54 -15.69
C TYR A 94 -2.15 -4.92 -15.09
N ARG A 95 -1.76 -5.98 -15.81
CA ARG A 95 -1.86 -7.37 -15.34
C ARG A 95 -0.87 -7.63 -14.20
N GLU A 96 -1.17 -8.58 -13.32
CA GLU A 96 -0.25 -8.98 -12.22
C GLU A 96 1.15 -9.35 -12.73
N THR A 97 1.25 -10.01 -13.89
CA THR A 97 2.53 -10.38 -14.51
C THR A 97 3.41 -9.18 -14.90
N SER A 98 2.84 -7.98 -14.98
CA SER A 98 3.58 -6.73 -15.24
C SER A 98 4.43 -6.31 -14.05
N PHE A 99 4.22 -6.91 -12.87
CA PHE A 99 4.90 -6.56 -11.64
C PHE A 99 5.78 -7.72 -11.13
N TYR A 100 6.77 -7.36 -10.31
CA TYR A 100 7.56 -8.28 -9.50
C TYR A 100 7.71 -7.69 -8.09
N THR A 101 7.92 -8.54 -7.09
CA THR A 101 8.20 -8.08 -5.72
C THR A 101 9.69 -7.77 -5.59
N SER A 102 10.05 -6.54 -5.23
CA SER A 102 11.43 -6.09 -5.10
C SER A 102 12.04 -6.36 -3.72
N VAL A 103 11.21 -6.67 -2.72
CA VAL A 103 11.68 -7.00 -1.38
C VAL A 103 11.28 -8.44 -1.06
N ILE A 104 12.25 -9.34 -1.18
CA ILE A 104 12.23 -10.63 -0.49
C ILE A 104 12.91 -10.33 0.85
N GLU A 105 12.16 -10.25 1.95
CA GLU A 105 12.80 -10.22 3.27
C GLU A 105 13.49 -11.58 3.47
N ALA A 106 14.78 -11.54 3.80
CA ALA A 106 15.55 -12.65 4.35
C ALA A 106 15.13 -12.94 5.79
#